data_AF-A0A835PKU9-F1
#
_entry.id   AF-A0A835PKU9-F1
#
_cell.length_a   1.000
_cell.length_b   1.000
_cell.length_c   1.000
_cell.angle_alpha   90.00
_cell.angle_beta   90.00
_cell.angle_gamma   90.00
#
_symmetry.space_group_name_H-M   'P 1'
#
loop_
_entity.id
_entity.type
_entity.pdbx_description
1 polymer ?
#
loop_
_entity_poly.entity_id
_entity_poly.type
_entity_poly.pdbx_seq_one_letter_code
_entity_poly.pdbx_strand_id
1 'polypeptide(L)'
;MIMGRMDHPLSVEIAKPNVILFNWFEGLHLHLFSNIEKLAEAVESGSRDQHSEALISELTSHFEKCQQILNSISGSVSAKAMTVEGQKHKLEETKQLLDQRKELIAKYRDSVEELVNADHN
;
A
#
# COMPACT_ATOMS: atom_id res chain seq x y z
N MET A 1 31.32 24.22 8.76
CA MET A 1 30.87 24.51 7.38
C MET A 1 29.97 23.38 6.95
N ILE A 2 28.67 23.67 6.85
CA ILE A 2 27.59 22.75 6.49
C ILE A 2 27.59 22.59 4.96
N MET A 3 27.57 21.37 4.44
CA MET A 3 26.65 20.88 3.38
C MET A 3 27.19 19.59 2.75
N GLY A 4 26.43 18.51 2.92
CA GLY A 4 26.43 17.36 2.03
C GLY A 4 24.99 16.91 1.90
N ARG A 5 24.27 17.50 0.93
CA ARG A 5 22.88 17.14 0.59
C ARG A 5 22.83 15.62 0.33
N MET A 6 21.96 14.92 1.05
CA MET A 6 21.42 13.66 0.56
C MET A 6 20.17 14.00 -0.23
N ASP A 7 20.32 14.02 -1.55
CA ASP A 7 19.19 14.00 -2.46
C ASP A 7 18.45 12.67 -2.28
N HIS A 8 17.28 12.71 -1.65
CA HIS A 8 16.31 11.63 -1.68
C HIS A 8 15.13 12.06 -2.56
N PRO A 9 15.07 11.63 -3.83
CA PRO A 9 13.84 11.67 -4.59
C PRO A 9 13.09 10.37 -4.33
N LEU A 10 12.35 10.31 -3.22
CA LEU A 10 11.30 9.30 -3.01
C LEU A 10 9.95 10.00 -2.88
N SER A 11 9.64 10.86 -3.85
CA SER A 11 8.25 11.16 -4.17
C SER A 11 7.69 9.98 -4.96
N VAL A 12 7.42 8.88 -4.26
CA VAL A 12 6.52 7.85 -4.76
C VAL A 12 5.13 8.48 -4.67
N GLU A 13 4.63 8.95 -5.81
CA GLU A 13 3.26 9.41 -5.93
C GLU A 13 2.35 8.19 -5.72
N ILE A 14 1.97 7.97 -4.45
CA ILE A 14 0.99 6.97 -4.07
C ILE A 14 -0.36 7.53 -4.52
N ALA A 15 -0.78 7.15 -5.73
CA ALA A 15 -2.17 7.32 -6.15
C ALA A 15 -3.06 6.79 -5.01
N LYS A 16 -3.93 7.66 -4.47
CA LYS A 16 -4.72 7.37 -3.28
C LYS A 16 -5.47 6.03 -3.49
N PRO A 17 -5.27 5.02 -2.63
CA PRO A 17 -5.91 3.70 -2.77
C PRO A 17 -7.42 3.78 -2.97
N ASN A 18 -8.06 4.79 -2.39
CA ASN A 18 -9.50 5.03 -2.49
C ASN A 18 -9.98 5.37 -3.90
N VAL A 19 -9.20 6.05 -4.75
CA VAL A 19 -9.66 6.43 -6.10
C VAL A 19 -9.64 5.22 -7.04
N ILE A 20 -8.64 4.35 -6.89
CA ILE A 20 -8.52 3.12 -7.69
C ILE A 20 -9.60 2.12 -7.26
N LEU A 21 -9.81 1.93 -5.96
CA LEU A 21 -10.88 1.06 -5.44
C LEU A 21 -12.27 1.56 -5.81
N PHE A 22 -12.51 2.88 -5.79
CA PHE A 22 -13.80 3.48 -6.14
C PHE A 22 -14.13 3.31 -7.63
N ASN A 23 -13.21 3.64 -8.53
CA ASN A 23 -13.42 3.43 -9.97
C ASN A 23 -13.54 1.95 -10.35
N TRP A 24 -12.84 1.06 -9.63
CA TRP A 24 -12.98 -0.38 -9.80
C TRP A 24 -14.36 -0.89 -9.36
N PHE A 25 -14.86 -0.41 -8.22
CA PHE A 25 -16.19 -0.76 -7.72
C PHE A 25 -17.30 -0.25 -8.65
N GLU A 26 -17.24 1.01 -9.11
CA GLU A 26 -18.24 1.53 -10.05
C GLU A 26 -18.24 0.80 -11.39
N GLY A 27 -17.07 0.57 -11.98
CA GLY A 27 -16.95 -0.09 -13.29
C GLY A 27 -17.43 -1.55 -13.27
N LEU A 28 -17.13 -2.26 -12.17
CA LEU A 28 -17.59 -3.63 -11.97
C LEU A 28 -19.10 -3.67 -11.73
N HIS A 29 -19.61 -2.78 -10.88
CA HIS A 29 -21.02 -2.79 -10.49
C HIS A 29 -21.94 -2.49 -11.68
N LEU A 30 -21.66 -1.46 -12.48
CA LEU A 30 -22.55 -1.03 -13.55
C LEU A 30 -22.61 -2.02 -14.72
N HIS A 31 -21.48 -2.59 -15.12
CA HIS A 31 -21.42 -3.45 -16.30
C HIS A 31 -21.90 -4.87 -15.99
N LEU A 32 -21.53 -5.41 -14.83
CA LEU A 32 -21.91 -6.76 -14.41
C LEU A 32 -23.41 -6.84 -14.12
N PHE A 33 -23.97 -5.80 -13.47
CA PHE A 33 -25.40 -5.72 -13.16
C PHE A 33 -26.26 -5.68 -14.43
N SER A 34 -25.90 -4.83 -15.40
CA SER A 34 -26.60 -4.76 -16.70
C SER A 34 -26.62 -6.11 -17.43
N ASN A 35 -25.52 -6.86 -17.42
CA ASN A 35 -25.45 -8.14 -18.14
C ASN A 35 -26.21 -9.26 -17.39
N ILE A 36 -26.24 -9.21 -16.06
CA ILE A 36 -27.05 -10.12 -15.24
C ILE A 36 -28.55 -9.85 -15.42
N GLU A 37 -28.98 -8.58 -15.48
CA GLU A 37 -30.38 -8.23 -15.74
C GLU A 37 -30.86 -8.73 -17.10
N LYS A 38 -30.08 -8.49 -18.18
CA LYS A 38 -30.40 -9.01 -19.52
C LYS A 38 -30.47 -10.54 -19.59
N LEU A 39 -29.60 -11.21 -18.83
CA LEU A 39 -29.62 -12.67 -18.75
C LEU A 39 -30.85 -13.17 -17.97
N ALA A 40 -31.23 -12.48 -16.88
CA ALA A 40 -32.43 -12.80 -16.11
C ALA A 40 -33.69 -12.65 -16.98
N GLU A 41 -33.80 -11.56 -17.76
CA GLU A 41 -34.88 -11.35 -18.72
C GLU A 41 -34.95 -12.45 -19.79
N ALA A 42 -33.80 -12.88 -20.34
CA ALA A 42 -33.74 -13.95 -21.33
C ALA A 42 -34.11 -15.34 -20.76
N VAL A 43 -33.84 -15.57 -19.47
CA VAL A 43 -34.24 -16.80 -18.76
C VAL A 43 -35.73 -16.77 -18.46
N GLU A 44 -36.26 -15.63 -18.02
CA GLU A 44 -37.68 -15.44 -17.69
C GLU A 44 -38.59 -15.50 -18.92
N SER A 45 -38.11 -15.01 -20.07
CA SER A 45 -38.81 -15.14 -21.36
C SER A 45 -38.75 -16.56 -21.96
N GLY A 46 -37.98 -17.47 -21.36
CA GLY A 46 -37.81 -18.84 -21.83
C GLY A 46 -36.96 -18.99 -23.10
N SER A 47 -36.31 -17.93 -23.57
CA SER A 47 -35.46 -17.95 -24.76
C SER A 47 -34.02 -18.36 -24.39
N ARG A 48 -33.77 -19.66 -24.22
CA ARG A 48 -32.40 -20.22 -24.29
C ARG A 48 -31.94 -20.27 -25.74
N ASP A 49 -31.83 -19.09 -26.36
CA ASP A 49 -31.35 -18.92 -27.72
C ASP A 49 -29.85 -18.61 -27.72
N GLN A 50 -29.29 -18.47 -28.92
CA GLN A 50 -27.86 -18.18 -29.12
C GLN A 50 -27.42 -16.85 -28.48
N HIS A 51 -28.37 -15.94 -28.18
CA HIS A 51 -28.11 -14.69 -27.49
C HIS A 51 -27.89 -14.90 -25.97
N SER A 52 -28.67 -15.78 -25.34
CA SER A 52 -28.45 -16.14 -23.93
C SER A 52 -27.06 -16.77 -23.67
N GLU A 53 -26.61 -17.64 -24.57
CA GLU A 53 -25.27 -18.26 -24.49
C GLU A 53 -24.15 -17.24 -24.73
N ALA A 54 -24.37 -16.25 -25.60
CA ALA A 54 -23.43 -15.14 -25.80
C ALA A 54 -23.30 -14.26 -24.54
N LEU A 55 -24.42 -13.96 -23.86
CA LEU A 55 -24.42 -13.22 -22.60
C LEU A 55 -23.69 -13.98 -21.48
N ILE A 56 -23.90 -15.30 -21.39
CA ILE A 56 -23.19 -16.15 -20.42
C ILE A 56 -21.68 -16.11 -20.68
N SER A 57 -21.26 -16.20 -21.95
CA SER A 57 -19.85 -16.14 -22.34
C SER A 57 -19.22 -14.78 -22.00
N GLU A 58 -19.92 -13.68 -22.30
CA GLU A 58 -19.46 -12.33 -21.98
C GLU A 58 -19.32 -12.10 -20.47
N LEU A 59 -20.32 -12.54 -19.70
CA LEU A 59 -20.31 -12.45 -18.24
C LEU A 59 -19.16 -13.28 -17.64
N THR A 60 -18.95 -14.50 -18.15
CA THR A 60 -17.84 -15.37 -17.73
C THR A 60 -16.49 -14.71 -18.00
N SER A 61 -16.29 -14.17 -19.20
CA SER A 61 -15.05 -13.46 -19.55
C SER A 61 -14.83 -12.23 -18.67
N HIS A 62 -15.89 -11.52 -18.31
CA HIS A 62 -15.80 -10.37 -17.42
C HIS A 62 -15.35 -10.80 -16.00
N PHE A 63 -15.95 -11.85 -15.45
CA PHE A 63 -15.55 -12.40 -14.15
C PHE A 63 -14.08 -12.85 -14.13
N GLU A 64 -13.62 -13.51 -15.20
CA GLU A 64 -12.22 -13.92 -15.32
C GLU A 64 -11.26 -12.72 -15.28
N LYS A 65 -11.59 -11.63 -16.01
CA LYS A 65 -10.81 -10.38 -15.99
C LYS A 65 -10.78 -9.76 -14.60
N CYS A 66 -11.91 -9.72 -13.90
CA CYS A 66 -11.99 -9.20 -12.54
C CYS A 66 -11.15 -10.03 -11.57
N GLN A 67 -11.21 -11.35 -11.69
CA GLN A 67 -10.40 -12.26 -10.89
C GLN A 67 -8.90 -12.05 -11.15
N GLN A 68 -8.48 -11.86 -12.40
CA GLN A 68 -7.10 -11.56 -12.75
C GLN A 68 -6.61 -10.24 -12.14
N ILE A 69 -7.44 -9.18 -12.21
CA ILE A 69 -7.13 -7.89 -11.60
C ILE A 69 -7.01 -8.02 -10.08
N LEU A 70 -7.94 -8.74 -9.44
CA LEU A 70 -7.89 -9.00 -7.99
C LEU A 70 -6.63 -9.76 -7.59
N ASN A 71 -6.26 -10.79 -8.35
CA ASN A 71 -5.04 -11.56 -8.12
C ASN A 71 -3.78 -10.69 -8.29
N SER A 72 -3.77 -9.81 -9.30
CA SER A 72 -2.68 -8.86 -9.54
C SER A 72 -2.55 -7.84 -8.41
N ILE A 73 -3.67 -7.30 -7.91
CA ILE A 73 -3.70 -6.40 -6.76
C ILE A 73 -3.19 -7.12 -5.51
N SER A 74 -3.68 -8.33 -5.25
CA SER A 74 -3.24 -9.16 -4.12
C SER A 74 -1.72 -9.41 -4.17
N GLY A 75 -1.18 -9.76 -5.35
CA GLY A 75 0.25 -9.88 -5.60
C GLY A 75 1.02 -8.56 -5.40
N SER A 76 0.47 -7.44 -5.85
CA SER A 76 1.09 -6.12 -5.70
C SER A 76 1.09 -5.61 -4.26
N VAL A 77 -0.01 -5.81 -3.52
CA VAL A 77 -0.13 -5.45 -2.10
C VAL A 77 0.82 -6.29 -1.26
N SER A 78 0.89 -7.61 -1.52
CA SER A 78 1.84 -8.49 -0.84
C SER A 78 3.30 -8.17 -1.16
N ALA A 79 3.62 -7.76 -2.39
CA ALA A 79 4.98 -7.34 -2.77
C ALA A 79 5.36 -5.95 -2.24
N LYS A 80 4.44 -4.98 -2.23
CA LYS A 80 4.63 -3.65 -1.59
C LYS A 80 4.62 -3.73 -0.06
N ALA A 81 4.15 -4.84 0.50
CA ALA A 81 4.37 -5.21 1.90
C ALA A 81 5.77 -5.81 2.13
N MET A 82 6.83 -5.22 1.54
CA MET A 82 8.05 -5.03 2.32
C MET A 82 7.62 -4.24 3.55
N THR A 83 7.36 -4.99 4.62
CA THR A 83 6.27 -4.70 5.55
C THR A 83 6.44 -3.31 6.16
N VAL A 84 5.37 -2.52 6.16
CA VAL A 84 5.27 -1.31 6.99
C VAL A 84 5.73 -1.64 8.42
N GLU A 85 5.42 -2.85 8.89
CA GLU A 85 5.93 -3.38 10.16
C GLU A 85 7.47 -3.51 10.20
N GLY A 86 8.12 -4.00 9.15
CA GLY A 86 9.58 -4.06 9.05
C GLY A 86 10.25 -2.69 9.01
N GLN A 87 9.63 -1.71 8.34
CA GLN A 87 10.10 -0.31 8.37
C GLN A 87 9.92 0.31 9.76
N LYS A 88 8.78 0.06 10.40
CA LYS A 88 8.47 0.51 11.77
C LYS A 88 9.43 -0.08 12.79
N HIS A 89 9.76 -1.37 12.67
CA HIS A 89 10.77 -2.02 13.51
C HIS A 89 12.14 -1.36 13.40
N LYS A 90 12.64 -1.16 12.16
CA LYS A 90 13.93 -0.49 11.93
C LYS A 90 13.96 0.94 12.47
N LEU A 91 12.84 1.66 12.36
CA LEU A 91 12.72 3.02 12.90
C LEU A 91 12.85 3.01 14.43
N GLU A 92 12.18 2.06 15.09
CA GLU A 92 12.24 1.93 16.56
C GLU A 92 13.65 1.55 17.03
N GLU A 93 14.32 0.60 16.38
CA GLU A 93 15.72 0.25 16.69
C GLU A 93 16.66 1.45 16.53
N THR A 94 16.49 2.22 15.45
CA THR A 94 17.32 3.41 15.19
C THR A 94 17.09 4.49 16.24
N LYS A 95 15.84 4.66 16.70
CA LYS A 95 15.49 5.62 17.76
C LYS A 95 16.13 5.23 19.09
N GLN A 96 16.07 3.96 19.46
CA GLN A 96 16.72 3.46 20.68
C GLN A 96 18.23 3.70 20.66
N LEU A 97 18.90 3.41 19.53
CA LEU A 97 20.33 3.69 19.36
C LEU A 97 20.65 5.19 19.46
N LEU A 98 19.79 6.05 18.91
CA LEU A 98 19.94 7.50 19.01
C LEU A 98 19.85 7.98 20.46
N ASP A 99 18.89 7.45 21.23
CA ASP A 99 18.71 7.84 22.62
C ASP A 99 19.87 7.34 23.51
N GLN A 100 20.37 6.13 23.27
CA GLN A 100 21.61 5.63 23.90
C GLN A 100 22.82 6.54 23.60
N ARG A 101 22.97 7.00 22.35
CA ARG A 101 24.05 7.92 21.97
C ARG A 101 23.93 9.26 22.68
N LYS A 102 22.73 9.82 22.80
CA LYS A 102 22.50 11.08 23.54
C LYS A 102 22.88 10.95 25.02
N GLU A 103 22.53 9.82 25.65
CA GLU A 103 22.87 9.57 27.04
C GLU A 103 24.40 9.48 27.25
N LEU A 104 25.09 8.77 26.36
CA LEU A 104 26.56 8.69 26.40
C LEU A 104 27.23 10.06 26.20
N ILE A 105 26.71 10.88 25.28
CA ILE A 105 27.19 12.25 25.07
C ILE A 105 26.99 13.10 26.32
N ALA A 106 25.84 12.97 26.99
CA ALA A 106 25.57 13.67 28.25
C ALA A 106 26.57 13.26 29.34
N LYS A 107 26.78 11.96 29.55
CA LYS A 107 27.77 11.45 30.51
C LYS A 107 29.18 11.95 30.22
N TYR A 108 29.59 11.92 28.95
CA TYR A 108 30.91 12.39 28.56
C TYR A 108 31.09 13.89 28.82
N ARG A 109 30.06 14.70 28.51
CA ARG A 109 30.06 16.13 28.82
C ARG A 109 30.22 16.36 30.31
N ASP A 110 29.45 15.65 31.13
CA ASP A 110 29.48 15.81 32.59
C ASP A 110 30.87 15.40 33.16
N SER A 111 31.46 14.29 32.67
CA SER A 111 32.83 13.90 33.05
C SER A 111 33.90 14.91 32.63
N VAL A 112 33.76 15.55 31.47
CA VAL A 112 34.68 16.61 31.03
C VAL A 112 34.55 17.84 31.93
N GLU A 113 33.32 18.23 32.29
CA GLU A 113 33.06 19.36 33.18
C GLU A 113 33.66 19.12 34.58
N GLU A 114 33.51 17.91 35.13
CA GLU A 114 34.15 17.52 36.39
C GLU A 114 35.68 17.63 36.35
N LEU A 115 36.32 17.14 35.27
CA LEU A 115 37.77 17.24 35.10
C LEU A 115 38.25 18.68 35.01
N VAL A 116 37.57 19.51 34.21
CA VAL A 116 37.91 20.93 34.08
C VAL A 116 37.75 21.65 35.41
N ASN A 117 36.70 21.36 36.17
CA ASN A 117 36.47 21.99 37.47
C ASN A 117 37.49 21.54 38.53
N ALA A 118 37.98 20.30 38.44
CA ALA A 118 39.03 19.80 39.34
C ALA A 118 40.39 20.47 39.09
N ASP A 119 40.71 20.87 37.86
CA ASP A 119 41.97 21.56 37.53
C ASP A 119 41.98 23.05 37.94
N HIS A 120 40.82 23.65 38.23
CA HIS A 120 40.68 25.06 38.60
C HIS A 120 40.63 25.33 40.11
N ASN A 121 40.77 24.30 40.95
CA ASN A 121 40.65 24.36 42.42
C ASN A 121 41.94 23.85 43.08
#